data_AF-A0A1Y3BHM9-F1
#
_entry.id   AF-A0A1Y3BHM9-F1
#
_cell.length_a   1.000
_cell.length_b   1.000
_cell.length_c   1.000
_cell.angle_alpha   90.00
_cell.angle_beta   90.00
_cell.angle_gamma   90.00
#
_symmetry.space_group_name_H-M   'P 1'
#
loop_
_entity.id
_entity.type
_entity.pdbx_description
1 polymer ?
#
loop_
_entity_poly.entity_id
_entity_poly.type
_entity_poly.pdbx_seq_one_letter_code
_entity_poly.pdbx_strand_id
1 'polypeptide(L)' 'ALFKGVRVSKYRHVYGVVARKDQCYDNIQITKNAHDSNFCAANPKFLAIITESCGGGSFIIIPIDK' A
#
# COMPACT_ATOMS: atom_id res chain seq x y z
N ALA A 1 -27.49 36.75 -10.26
CA ALA A 1 -27.08 35.45 -9.68
C ALA A 1 -25.77 35.04 -10.31
N LEU A 2 -24.65 35.11 -9.57
CA LEU A 2 -23.34 34.74 -10.10
C LEU A 2 -23.30 33.20 -10.19
N PHE A 3 -23.33 32.65 -11.40
CA PHE A 3 -23.14 31.22 -11.62
C PHE A 3 -21.74 30.88 -11.08
N LYS A 4 -21.65 30.32 -9.87
CA LYS A 4 -20.42 29.79 -9.30
C LYS A 4 -20.05 28.57 -10.15
N GLY A 5 -19.27 28.85 -11.20
CA GLY A 5 -18.81 27.88 -12.17
C GLY A 5 -18.27 26.64 -11.48
N VAL A 6 -18.69 25.49 -12.00
CA VAL A 6 -18.26 24.15 -11.61
C VAL A 6 -16.76 24.14 -11.28
N ARG A 7 -16.37 23.84 -10.03
CA ARG A 7 -14.97 23.82 -9.56
C ARG A 7 -14.12 22.94 -10.49
N VAL A 8 -13.32 23.50 -11.38
CA VAL A 8 -12.48 22.69 -12.27
C VAL A 8 -11.35 22.05 -11.46
N SER A 9 -11.27 20.73 -11.46
CA SER A 9 -10.16 19.97 -10.88
C SER A 9 -9.58 19.07 -11.96
N LYS A 10 -8.26 19.12 -12.14
CA LYS A 10 -7.54 18.19 -13.03
C LYS A 10 -7.70 16.73 -12.59
N TYR A 11 -8.04 16.51 -11.32
CA TYR A 11 -8.19 15.17 -10.74
C TYR A 11 -9.66 14.71 -10.64
N ARG A 12 -10.59 15.41 -11.30
CA ARG A 12 -12.04 15.11 -11.22
C ARG A 12 -12.39 13.67 -11.62
N HIS A 13 -11.57 13.05 -12.46
CA HIS A 13 -11.80 11.69 -12.98
C HIS A 13 -10.70 10.70 -12.57
N VAL A 14 -9.98 10.99 -11.48
CA VAL A 14 -9.00 10.03 -10.94
C VAL A 14 -9.75 8.95 -10.16
N TYR A 15 -9.49 7.69 -10.49
CA TYR A 15 -9.97 6.52 -9.78
C TYR A 15 -8.84 5.52 -9.59
N GLY A 16 -8.88 4.78 -8.48
CA GLY A 16 -7.94 3.68 -8.24
C GLY A 16 -8.34 2.44 -9.04
N VAL A 17 -7.35 1.74 -9.59
CA VAL A 17 -7.51 0.41 -10.18
C VAL A 17 -6.71 -0.56 -9.32
N VAL A 18 -7.37 -1.58 -8.79
CA VAL A 18 -6.72 -2.62 -8.00
C VAL A 18 -5.95 -3.55 -8.93
N ALA A 19 -4.74 -3.94 -8.54
CA ALA A 19 -3.94 -4.92 -9.27
C ALA A 19 -4.65 -6.29 -9.31
N ARG A 20 -4.38 -7.07 -10.35
CA ARG A 20 -4.88 -8.45 -10.44
C ARG A 20 -4.12 -9.34 -9.46
N LYS A 21 -4.72 -10.47 -9.06
CA LYS A 21 -4.12 -11.39 -8.07
C LYS A 21 -2.75 -11.91 -8.48
N ASP A 22 -2.50 -12.09 -9.78
CA ASP A 22 -1.20 -12.48 -10.34
C ASP A 22 -0.09 -11.43 -10.13
N GLN A 23 -0.46 -10.19 -9.82
CA GLN A 23 0.44 -9.08 -9.50
C GLN A 23 0.46 -8.74 -8.00
N CYS A 24 -0.23 -9.53 -7.18
CA CYS A 24 -0.27 -9.38 -5.73
C CYS A 24 0.71 -10.34 -5.06
N TYR A 25 1.16 -9.97 -3.86
CA TYR A 25 1.93 -10.86 -3.00
C TYR A 25 0.99 -11.55 -2.01
N ASP A 26 0.77 -12.84 -2.20
CA ASP A 26 -0.06 -13.68 -1.32
C ASP A 26 0.79 -14.42 -0.28
N ASN A 27 0.13 -15.00 0.73
CA ASN A 27 0.74 -15.83 1.79
C ASN A 27 1.76 -15.11 2.70
N ILE A 28 1.59 -13.81 2.92
CA ILE A 28 2.43 -13.03 3.85
C ILE A 28 1.69 -12.88 5.18
N GLN A 29 2.31 -13.33 6.27
CA GLN A 29 1.78 -13.15 7.62
C GLN A 29 2.10 -11.74 8.14
N ILE A 30 1.21 -10.79 7.88
CA ILE A 30 1.34 -9.40 8.33
C ILE A 30 1.02 -9.31 9.82
N THR A 31 1.76 -8.45 10.53
CA THR A 31 1.48 -8.17 11.95
C THR A 31 0.05 -7.66 12.15
N LYS A 32 -0.63 -8.19 13.19
CA LYS A 32 -1.95 -7.71 13.64
C LYS A 32 -1.85 -6.63 14.71
N ASN A 33 -0.63 -6.19 15.02
CA ASN A 33 -0.38 -5.25 16.10
C ASN A 33 -0.99 -3.88 15.75
N ALA A 34 -1.89 -3.37 16.60
CA ALA A 34 -2.66 -2.14 16.36
C ALA A 34 -1.89 -0.86 16.72
N HIS A 35 -0.57 -0.85 16.57
CA HIS A 35 0.21 0.39 16.71
C HIS A 35 0.17 1.16 15.39
N ASP A 36 -0.08 2.48 15.45
CA ASP A 36 -0.29 3.44 14.34
C ASP A 36 0.89 3.60 13.36
N SER A 37 1.42 2.50 12.82
CA SER A 37 2.53 2.48 11.88
C SER A 37 2.12 1.87 10.55
N ASN A 38 2.64 2.43 9.47
CA ASN A 38 2.51 1.83 8.14
C ASN A 38 3.26 0.48 8.15
N PHE A 39 2.53 -0.64 8.10
CA PHE A 39 3.10 -1.99 8.18
C PHE A 39 3.91 -2.40 6.94
N CYS A 40 3.90 -1.57 5.90
CA CYS A 40 4.64 -1.78 4.66
C CYS A 40 5.32 -0.49 4.18
N ALA A 41 6.47 -0.66 3.54
CA ALA A 41 7.21 0.38 2.84
C ALA A 41 7.70 -0.16 1.51
N ALA A 42 7.54 0.62 0.43
CA ALA A 42 7.90 0.19 -0.92
C ALA A 42 8.88 1.18 -1.55
N ASN A 43 9.82 0.65 -2.32
CA ASN A 43 10.63 1.40 -3.26
C ASN A 43 10.58 0.70 -4.64
N PRO A 44 11.14 1.28 -5.71
CA PRO A 44 11.08 0.66 -7.05
C PRO A 44 11.72 -0.73 -7.19
N LYS A 45 12.54 -1.17 -6.22
CA LYS A 45 13.28 -2.44 -6.23
C LYS A 45 12.82 -3.45 -5.17
N PHE A 46 12.26 -2.98 -4.06
CA PHE A 46 12.01 -3.76 -2.87
C PHE A 46 10.73 -3.32 -2.16
N LEU A 47 10.04 -4.30 -1.59
CA LEU A 47 8.90 -4.14 -0.71
C LEU A 47 9.26 -4.70 0.67
N ALA A 48 9.20 -3.87 1.70
CA ALA A 48 9.40 -4.26 3.09
C ALA A 48 8.04 -4.38 3.79
N ILE A 49 7.81 -5.49 4.50
CA ILE A 49 6.57 -5.78 5.22
C ILE A 49 6.90 -6.28 6.62
N ILE A 50 6.23 -5.74 7.63
CA ILE A 50 6.36 -6.19 9.02
C ILE A 50 5.52 -7.45 9.22
N THR A 51 6.17 -8.53 9.67
CA THR A 51 5.52 -9.82 9.92
C THR A 51 5.18 -9.99 11.40
N GLU A 52 4.14 -10.79 11.68
CA GLU A 52 3.84 -11.20 13.05
C GLU A 52 4.98 -12.07 13.60
N SER A 53 5.46 -11.77 14.81
CA SER A 53 6.49 -12.56 15.49
C SER A 53 6.16 -12.69 16.97
N CYS A 54 6.38 -13.88 17.52
CA CYS A 54 6.00 -14.26 18.87
C CYS A 54 6.87 -13.61 19.97
N GLY A 55 8.04 -13.02 19.65
CA GLY A 55 8.99 -12.57 20.67
C GLY A 55 9.94 -11.43 20.30
N GLY A 56 9.87 -10.90 19.08
CA GLY A 56 10.70 -9.78 18.62
C GLY A 56 10.30 -9.34 17.21
N GLY A 57 10.09 -8.04 17.00
CA GLY A 57 9.58 -7.50 15.74
C GLY A 57 10.34 -8.05 14.53
N SER A 58 9.64 -8.67 13.60
CA SER A 58 10.20 -9.31 12.41
C SER A 58 9.67 -8.63 11.16
N PHE A 59 10.45 -8.67 10.08
CA PHE A 59 10.05 -8.12 8.78
C PHE A 59 10.61 -8.96 7.64
N ILE A 60 9.94 -8.91 6.50
CA ILE A 60 10.36 -9.55 5.26
C ILE A 60 10.66 -8.47 4.20
N ILE A 61 11.66 -8.72 3.36
CA ILE A 61 11.97 -7.90 2.19
C ILE A 61 11.72 -8.76 0.95
N ILE A 62 10.92 -8.24 0.03
CA ILE A 62 10.58 -8.87 -1.24
C ILE A 62 11.17 -8.04 -2.37
N PRO A 63 12.05 -8.59 -3.21
CA PRO A 63 12.49 -7.92 -4.44
C PRO A 63 11.31 -7.82 -5.42
N ILE A 64 11.09 -6.63 -5.96
CA ILE A 64 10.07 -6.35 -6.98
C ILE A 64 10.59 -6.70 -8.37
N ASP A 65 11.91 -6.73 -8.52
CA ASP A 65 12.59 -7.12 -9.76
C ASP A 65 12.79 -8.64 -9.84
N LYS A 66 12.82 -9.18 -11.06
CA LYS A 66 13.21 -10.57 -11.33
C LYS A 66 14.72 -10.71 -11.40
#